data_AF-A0A1D2RGC4-F1
#
_entry.id   AF-A0A1D2RGC4-F1
#
_cell.length_a   1.000
_cell.length_b   1.000
_cell.length_c   1.000
_cell.angle_alpha   90.00
_cell.angle_beta   90.00
_cell.angle_gamma   90.00
#
_symmetry.space_group_name_H-M   'P 1'
#
loop_
_entity.id
_entity.type
_entity.pdbx_description
1 polymer ?
#
loop_
_entity_poly.entity_id
_entity_poly.type
_entity_poly.pdbx_seq_one_letter_code
_entity_poly.pdbx_strand_id
1 'polypeptide(L)' 'MEYETIKSEYVEYGQNKFLEVSKKKVMPDDTVFYNISKGYYTPEGDRRYQRSIGFPEEKKIVEDLIEKLQAILQD' A
#
# COMPACT_ATOMS: atom_id res chain seq x y z
N MET A 1 11.52 -9.39 -10.89
CA MET A 1 11.77 -7.97 -10.55
C MET A 1 11.95 -7.89 -9.07
N GLU A 2 13.08 -7.36 -8.63
CA GLU A 2 13.33 -7.06 -7.22
C GLU A 2 12.94 -5.61 -6.97
N TYR A 3 12.42 -5.35 -5.77
CA TYR A 3 12.08 -4.00 -5.34
C TYR A 3 12.47 -3.80 -3.89
N GLU A 4 12.87 -2.58 -3.58
CA GLU A 4 13.18 -2.12 -2.22
C GLU A 4 12.04 -1.25 -1.70
N THR A 5 11.66 -1.42 -0.43
CA THR A 5 10.70 -0.54 0.23
C THR A 5 11.43 0.66 0.82
N ILE A 6 11.14 1.86 0.30
CA ILE A 6 11.68 3.12 0.81
C ILE A 6 10.96 3.54 2.09
N LYS A 7 9.63 3.43 2.09
CA LYS A 7 8.79 3.83 3.22
C LYS A 7 7.49 3.02 3.24
N SER A 8 6.98 2.70 4.43
CA SER A 8 5.64 2.11 4.61
C SER A 8 4.91 2.74 5.79
N GLU A 9 3.60 2.92 5.64
CA GLU A 9 2.63 3.29 6.67
C GLU A 9 1.55 2.21 6.74
N TYR A 10 0.91 2.05 7.89
CA TYR A 10 -0.03 0.95 8.14
C TYR A 10 -1.38 1.46 8.66
N VAL A 11 -2.46 0.91 8.12
CA VAL A 11 -3.83 1.10 8.60
C VAL A 11 -4.34 -0.25 9.09
N GLU A 12 -4.49 -0.40 10.39
CA GLU A 12 -4.99 -1.63 11.01
C GLU A 12 -6.52 -1.62 11.05
N TYR A 13 -7.14 -2.78 10.84
CA TYR A 13 -8.59 -2.93 10.89
C TYR A 13 -9.01 -4.36 11.23
N GLY A 14 -10.24 -4.51 11.75
CA GLY A 14 -10.70 -5.79 12.27
C GLY A 14 -9.81 -6.28 13.42
N GLN A 15 -9.69 -7.60 13.60
CA GLN A 15 -8.90 -8.17 14.69
C GLN A 15 -7.41 -8.32 14.36
N ASN A 16 -7.06 -8.59 13.10
CA ASN A 16 -5.68 -8.90 12.73
C ASN A 16 -5.33 -8.50 11.29
N LYS A 17 -6.06 -7.58 10.67
CA LYS A 17 -5.84 -7.20 9.26
C LYS A 17 -5.19 -5.82 9.17
N PHE A 18 -4.47 -5.59 8.08
CA PHE A 18 -3.87 -4.30 7.79
C PHE A 18 -3.93 -3.96 6.30
N LEU A 19 -3.89 -2.68 6.00
CA LEU A 19 -3.46 -2.13 4.72
C LEU A 19 -2.10 -1.48 4.92
N GLU A 20 -1.11 -1.89 4.15
CA GLU A 20 0.19 -1.24 4.05
C GLU A 20 0.13 -0.25 2.88
N VAL A 21 0.45 1.02 3.11
CA VAL A 21 0.69 2.02 2.07
C VAL A 21 2.20 2.24 1.99
N SER A 22 2.80 1.91 0.85
CA SER A 22 4.25 1.82 0.72
C SER A 22 4.76 2.55 -0.52
N LYS A 23 5.96 3.15 -0.40
CA LYS A 23 6.76 3.69 -1.50
C LYS A 23 7.89 2.71 -1.77
N LYS A 24 7.99 2.23 -3.02
CA LYS A 24 8.95 1.19 -3.42
C LYS A 24 9.76 1.65 -4.64
N LYS A 25 10.93 1.03 -4.80
CA LYS A 25 11.87 1.29 -5.90
C LYS A 25 12.21 -0.02 -6.59
N VAL A 26 12.05 -0.09 -7.90
CA VAL A 26 12.44 -1.25 -8.72
C VAL A 26 13.94 -1.22 -8.94
N MET A 27 14.59 -2.38 -8.82
CA MET A 27 16.02 -2.53 -9.08
C MET A 27 16.23 -3.32 -10.39
N PRO A 28 17.20 -2.91 -11.26
CA PRO A 28 18.13 -1.79 -11.13
C PRO A 28 17.64 -0.46 -11.74
N ASP A 29 16.43 -0.43 -12.31
CA ASP A 29 15.93 0.69 -13.12
C ASP A 29 15.61 1.96 -12.31
N ASP A 30 15.82 1.92 -11.00
CA ASP A 30 15.58 3.00 -10.04
C ASP A 30 14.16 3.61 -10.07
N THR A 31 13.22 2.93 -10.71
CA THR A 31 11.86 3.41 -10.92
C THR A 31 11.07 3.32 -9.62
N VAL A 32 10.51 4.45 -9.20
CA VAL A 32 9.76 4.58 -7.95
C VAL A 32 8.26 4.44 -8.21
N PHE A 33 7.57 3.72 -7.34
CA PHE A 33 6.13 3.52 -7.40
C PHE A 33 5.52 3.45 -6.00
N TYR A 34 4.24 3.74 -5.90
CA TYR A 34 3.45 3.52 -4.69
C TYR A 34 2.75 2.17 -4.76
N ASN A 35 2.53 1.56 -3.61
CA ASN A 35 1.90 0.27 -3.52
C ASN A 35 1.04 0.18 -2.26
N ILE A 36 -0.21 -0.24 -2.43
CA ILE A 36 -1.13 -0.53 -1.33
C ILE A 36 -1.28 -2.05 -1.23
N SER A 37 -0.89 -2.64 -0.10
CA SER A 37 -0.98 -4.07 0.15
C SER A 37 -2.01 -4.37 1.22
N LYS A 38 -2.85 -5.38 1.01
CA LYS A 38 -3.67 -5.98 2.07
C LYS A 38 -2.93 -7.15 2.69
N GLY A 39 -2.92 -7.21 4.01
CA GLY A 39 -2.37 -8.33 4.75
C GLY A 39 -3.05 -8.60 6.09
N TYR A 40 -2.49 -9.56 6.81
CA TYR A 40 -2.92 -9.94 8.15
C TYR A 40 -1.74 -10.38 9.02
N TYR A 41 -1.94 -10.33 10.33
CA TYR A 41 -1.00 -10.82 11.34
C TYR A 41 -1.30 -12.30 11.66
N THR A 42 -0.28 -13.15 11.69
CA THR A 42 -0.39 -14.54 12.16
C THR A 42 -0.53 -14.59 13.68
N PRO A 43 -0.90 -15.74 14.29
CA PRO A 43 -0.93 -15.88 15.76
C PRO A 43 0.42 -15.56 16.42
N GLU A 44 1.52 -15.78 15.70
CA GLU A 44 2.88 -15.47 16.14
C GLU A 44 3.26 -13.99 15.97
N GLY A 45 2.39 -13.18 15.35
CA GLY A 45 2.58 -11.75 15.11
C GLY A 45 3.21 -11.42 13.75
N ASP A 46 3.53 -12.41 12.92
CA ASP A 46 4.16 -12.19 11.62
C ASP A 46 3.18 -11.60 10.61
N ARG A 47 3.68 -10.74 9.70
CA ARG A 47 2.87 -10.18 8.62
C ARG A 47 2.79 -11.13 7.42
N ARG A 48 1.57 -11.39 6.95
CA ARG A 48 1.31 -12.09 5.67
C ARG A 48 0.54 -11.20 4.71
N TYR A 49 1.13 -10.96 3.56
CA TYR A 49 0.55 -10.18 2.47
C TYR A 49 -0.32 -11.07 1.57
N GLN A 50 -1.47 -10.56 1.13
CA GLN A 50 -2.44 -11.31 0.33
C GLN A 50 -2.55 -10.78 -1.10
N ARG A 51 -2.80 -9.47 -1.23
CA ARG A 51 -2.98 -8.79 -2.52
C ARG A 51 -2.40 -7.40 -2.42
N SER A 52 -1.92 -6.88 -3.54
CA SER A 52 -1.44 -5.51 -3.61
C SER A 52 -1.81 -4.87 -4.93
N ILE A 53 -1.82 -3.54 -4.94
CA ILE A 53 -1.97 -2.71 -6.14
C ILE A 53 -0.83 -1.71 -6.16
N GLY A 54 -0.03 -1.75 -7.23
CA GLY A 54 1.04 -0.81 -7.51
C GLY A 54 0.58 0.24 -8.51
N PHE A 55 1.00 1.49 -8.32
CA PHE A 55 0.71 2.60 -9.22
C PHE A 55 1.88 3.60 -9.26
N PRO A 56 2.03 4.38 -10.35
CA PRO A 56 3.13 5.33 -10.52
C PRO A 56 3.24 6.35 -9.37
N GLU A 57 4.45 6.87 -9.16
CA GLU A 57 4.70 7.97 -8.21
C GLU A 57 4.18 9.32 -8.74
N GLU A 58 2.88 9.42 -8.95
CA GLU A 58 2.23 10.61 -9.49
C GLU A 58 1.30 11.24 -8.47
N LYS A 59 1.55 12.51 -8.15
CA LYS A 59 0.74 13.29 -7.20
C LYS A 59 -0.75 13.26 -7.55
N LYS A 60 -1.08 13.37 -8.85
CA LYS A 60 -2.48 13.34 -9.32
C LYS A 60 -3.19 12.03 -8.99
N ILE A 61 -2.53 10.88 -9.16
CA ILE A 61 -3.13 9.57 -8.83
C ILE A 61 -3.46 9.50 -7.34
N VAL A 62 -2.57 10.01 -6.48
CA VAL A 62 -2.77 10.03 -5.03
C VAL A 62 -3.94 10.95 -4.65
N GLU A 63 -3.98 12.17 -5.19
CA GLU A 63 -5.07 13.12 -4.95
C GLU A 63 -6.42 12.57 -5.42
N ASP A 64 -6.48 12.03 -6.64
CA ASP A 64 -7.70 11.44 -7.20
C ASP A 64 -8.16 10.23 -6.35
N LEU A 65 -7.23 9.38 -5.89
CA LEU A 65 -7.57 8.24 -5.03
C LEU A 65 -8.16 8.68 -3.69
N ILE A 66 -7.59 9.71 -3.05
CA ILE A 66 -8.10 10.27 -1.81
C ILE A 66 -9.50 10.85 -2.03
N GLU A 67 -9.70 11.62 -3.09
CA GLU A 67 -11.01 12.19 -3.44
C GLU A 67 -12.06 11.10 -3.64
N LYS A 68 -11.75 10.04 -4.39
CA LYS A 68 -12.69 8.93 -4.62
C LYS A 68 -12.97 8.13 -3.36
N LEU A 69 -11.99 7.93 -2.48
CA LEU A 69 -12.21 7.31 -1.18
C LEU A 69 -13.12 8.15 -0.28
N GLN A 70 -12.99 9.47 -0.31
CA GLN A 70 -13.88 10.39 0.43
C GLN A 70 -15.29 10.42 -0.17
N ALA A 71 -15.42 10.40 -1.49
CA ALA A 71 -16.71 10.40 -2.16
C ALA A 71 -17.54 9.15 -1.84
N ILE A 72 -16.93 7.96 -1.74
CA ILE A 72 -17.64 6.73 -1.36
C ILE A 72 -17.89 6.61 0.16
N LEU A 73 -17.26 7.46 0.98
CA LEU A 73 -17.48 7.50 2.43
C LEU A 73 -18.78 8.25 2.78
N GLN A 74 -19.18 9.18 1.91
CA GLN A 74 -20.39 9.98 2.06
C GLN A 74 -21.53 9.25 1.36
N ASP A 75 -22.33 8.49 2.12
CA ASP A 75 -23.64 7.97 1.67
C ASP A 75 -24.63 9.13 1.43
#